data_AF-A0ABD3Q465-F1
#
_entry.id   AF-A0ABD3Q465-F1
#
_cell.length_a   1.000
_cell.length_b   1.000
_cell.length_c   1.000
_cell.angle_alpha   90.00
_cell.angle_beta   90.00
_cell.angle_gamma   90.00
#
_symmetry.space_group_name_H-M   'P 1'
#
loop_
_entity.id
_entity.type
_entity.pdbx_description
1 polymer ?
#
loop_
_entity_poly.entity_id
_entity_poly.type
_entity_poly.pdbx_seq_one_letter_code
_entity_poly.pdbx_strand_id
1 'polypeptide(L)'
;MSDKLLLNFHDAVIYESDLFLLDCPTAWLNDACIHFQMTRLQHRNRKDRSDREVGGHGIVQLEDLFLDPYVQMNVGLLHSCLWLAVISYLMHQCDENDDDFVDESFNLYQAWDLIKFNLSATESITASPSTKKLFKRVFVPINDQFNGSRETFTRPGGGSHWSLLLWTIMEPVSQMVTSSPNRDDTSATSCFFHFDSSSGYNSRAAVAVAQKLLKVLHCNLESNYGAMPVDANVKECKTPLQSNGYDCGVCVLGFTEALSYLSIDTCMSQFCQERYEATLHEYACGLSDKKCDVFASLRKQIGDDIRELISSGIS
;
A
#
# COMPACT_ATOMS: atom_id res chain seq x y z
N MET A 1 -5.11 26.44 -22.29
CA MET A 1 -6.18 26.59 -21.28
C MET A 1 -5.63 26.07 -19.97
N SER A 2 -5.94 26.71 -18.84
CA SER A 2 -5.54 26.20 -17.52
C SER A 2 -6.37 24.97 -17.18
N ASP A 3 -5.72 23.88 -16.77
CA ASP A 3 -6.40 22.67 -16.32
C ASP A 3 -7.22 22.97 -15.05
N LYS A 4 -8.49 22.59 -15.04
CA LYS A 4 -9.45 23.01 -14.02
C LYS A 4 -9.48 21.99 -12.89
N LEU A 5 -9.29 22.45 -11.65
CA LEU A 5 -9.51 21.63 -10.46
C LEU A 5 -10.99 21.21 -10.37
N LEU A 6 -11.25 19.91 -10.26
CA LEU A 6 -12.59 19.34 -10.15
C LEU A 6 -12.92 18.85 -8.74
N LEU A 7 -11.97 18.21 -8.06
CA LEU A 7 -12.18 17.56 -6.76
C LEU A 7 -10.90 17.61 -5.92
N ASN A 8 -11.02 17.88 -4.62
CA ASN A 8 -10.02 17.61 -3.60
C ASN A 8 -10.64 16.69 -2.53
N PHE A 9 -10.37 15.39 -2.63
CA PHE A 9 -10.92 14.37 -1.75
C PHE A 9 -9.84 13.82 -0.82
N HIS A 10 -9.80 14.27 0.43
CA HIS A 10 -8.79 13.84 1.42
C HIS A 10 -7.36 13.94 0.86
N ASP A 11 -7.01 15.10 0.32
CA ASP A 11 -5.73 15.41 -0.35
C ASP A 11 -5.49 14.68 -1.68
N ALA A 12 -6.46 13.87 -2.15
CA ALA A 12 -6.48 13.41 -3.53
C ALA A 12 -7.11 14.47 -4.43
N VAL A 13 -6.24 15.18 -5.15
CA VAL A 13 -6.61 16.25 -6.07
C VAL A 13 -6.81 15.69 -7.47
N ILE A 14 -7.97 15.97 -8.08
CA ILE A 14 -8.33 15.57 -9.44
C ILE A 14 -8.68 16.81 -10.26
N TYR A 15 -7.99 16.97 -11.38
CA TYR A 15 -8.25 17.97 -12.39
C TYR A 15 -9.09 17.41 -13.55
N GLU A 16 -9.52 18.28 -14.46
CA GLU A 16 -10.29 17.91 -15.65
C GLU A 16 -9.49 16.97 -16.56
N SER A 17 -8.19 17.19 -16.71
CA SER A 17 -7.33 16.28 -17.48
C SER A 17 -7.21 14.89 -16.86
N ASP A 18 -7.20 14.76 -15.54
CA ASP A 18 -7.14 13.47 -14.84
C ASP A 18 -8.42 12.66 -15.03
N LEU A 19 -9.58 13.30 -14.87
CA LEU A 19 -10.88 12.66 -15.09
C LEU A 19 -11.03 12.19 -16.55
N PHE A 20 -10.48 12.96 -17.50
CA PHE A 20 -10.47 12.57 -18.91
C PHE A 20 -9.70 11.26 -19.17
N LEU A 21 -8.66 10.95 -18.38
CA LEU A 21 -7.94 9.67 -18.50
C LEU A 21 -8.85 8.48 -18.16
N LEU A 22 -9.78 8.65 -17.22
CA LEU A 22 -10.75 7.60 -16.86
C LEU A 22 -11.86 7.45 -17.92
N ASP A 23 -12.17 8.52 -18.66
CA ASP A 23 -13.12 8.50 -19.77
C ASP A 23 -12.56 7.92 -21.06
N CYS A 24 -11.24 8.02 -21.23
CA CYS A 24 -10.56 7.46 -22.38
C CYS A 24 -10.17 6.00 -22.11
N PRO A 25 -10.76 5.01 -22.81
CA PRO A 25 -10.53 3.60 -22.54
C PRO A 25 -9.08 3.15 -22.81
N THR A 26 -8.33 3.93 -23.59
CA THR A 26 -6.95 3.63 -23.96
C THR A 26 -5.93 4.57 -23.32
N ALA A 27 -6.36 5.47 -22.46
CA ALA A 27 -5.44 6.39 -21.79
C ALA A 27 -4.74 5.70 -20.63
N TRP A 28 -3.51 6.11 -20.39
CA TRP A 28 -2.74 5.65 -19.25
C TRP A 28 -3.18 6.41 -18.02
N LEU A 29 -3.39 5.72 -16.91
CA LEU A 29 -3.65 6.39 -15.64
C LEU A 29 -2.36 7.03 -15.12
N ASN A 30 -2.50 8.22 -14.57
CA ASN A 30 -1.42 8.93 -13.90
C ASN A 30 -1.50 8.77 -12.37
N ASP A 31 -0.52 9.35 -11.68
CA ASP A 31 -0.39 9.31 -10.23
C ASP A 31 -1.66 9.80 -9.51
N ALA A 32 -2.32 10.84 -10.05
CA ALA A 32 -3.52 11.43 -9.44
C ALA A 32 -4.71 10.44 -9.44
N CYS A 33 -4.94 9.74 -10.55
CA CYS A 33 -5.96 8.69 -10.61
C CYS A 33 -5.67 7.54 -9.65
N ILE A 34 -4.41 7.10 -9.56
CA ILE A 34 -4.01 6.03 -8.63
C ILE A 34 -4.20 6.48 -7.18
N HIS A 35 -3.73 7.68 -6.84
CA HIS A 35 -3.85 8.29 -5.51
C HIS A 35 -5.30 8.42 -5.06
N PHE A 36 -6.17 8.93 -5.94
CA PHE A 36 -7.60 9.05 -5.64
C PHE A 36 -8.22 7.70 -5.24
N GLN A 37 -7.97 6.65 -6.03
CA GLN A 37 -8.58 5.36 -5.74
C GLN A 37 -7.97 4.70 -4.50
N MET A 38 -6.66 4.82 -4.26
CA MET A 38 -6.01 4.37 -3.02
C MET A 38 -6.63 5.05 -1.79
N THR A 39 -6.76 6.38 -1.84
CA THR A 39 -7.37 7.20 -0.81
C THR A 39 -8.82 6.79 -0.57
N ARG A 40 -9.60 6.62 -1.63
CA ARG A 40 -10.99 6.16 -1.54
C ARG A 40 -11.12 4.79 -0.89
N LEU A 41 -10.27 3.82 -1.26
CA LEU A 41 -10.24 2.50 -0.65
C LEU A 41 -9.86 2.56 0.84
N GLN A 42 -8.89 3.40 1.22
CA GLN A 42 -8.53 3.63 2.62
C GLN A 42 -9.72 4.11 3.45
N HIS A 43 -10.47 5.09 2.94
CA HIS A 43 -11.64 5.64 3.62
C HIS A 43 -12.82 4.66 3.67
N ARG A 44 -13.08 3.93 2.59
CA ARG A 44 -14.13 2.91 2.54
C ARG A 44 -13.85 1.76 3.51
N ASN A 45 -12.63 1.24 3.53
CA ASN A 45 -12.24 0.15 4.43
C ASN A 45 -12.33 0.55 5.91
N ARG A 46 -12.00 1.80 6.26
CA ARG A 46 -12.18 2.30 7.63
C ARG A 46 -13.65 2.32 8.04
N LYS A 47 -14.55 2.79 7.16
CA LYS A 47 -15.99 2.84 7.39
C LYS A 47 -16.62 1.44 7.49
N ASP A 48 -16.32 0.56 6.54
CA ASP A 48 -16.86 -0.81 6.53
C ASP A 48 -16.42 -1.60 7.78
N ARG A 49 -15.24 -1.31 8.33
CA ARG A 49 -14.74 -1.93 9.57
C ARG A 49 -15.36 -1.34 10.83
N SER A 50 -15.55 -0.02 10.91
CA SER A 50 -16.27 0.58 12.06
C SER A 50 -17.67 0.02 12.20
N ASP A 51 -18.34 -0.29 11.08
CA ASP A 51 -19.69 -0.86 11.08
C ASP A 51 -19.70 -2.35 11.47
N ARG A 52 -18.61 -3.10 11.23
CA ARG A 52 -18.47 -4.53 11.54
C ARG A 52 -17.98 -4.82 12.95
N GLU A 53 -17.24 -3.91 13.59
CA GLU A 53 -16.72 -4.09 14.95
C GLU A 53 -17.81 -4.15 16.04
N VAL A 54 -19.06 -3.84 15.68
CA VAL A 54 -20.23 -3.91 16.59
C VAL A 54 -20.61 -5.36 16.97
N GLY A 55 -20.03 -6.39 16.34
CA GLY A 55 -20.24 -7.77 16.79
C GLY A 55 -19.23 -8.79 16.28
N GLY A 56 -18.20 -9.12 17.08
CA GLY A 56 -17.39 -10.31 16.77
C GLY A 56 -16.08 -10.49 17.54
N HIS A 57 -15.96 -11.65 18.20
CA HIS A 57 -14.80 -12.21 18.89
C HIS A 57 -13.63 -12.64 17.96
N GLY A 58 -13.09 -11.72 17.15
CA GLY A 58 -11.88 -11.97 16.37
C GLY A 58 -10.60 -11.84 17.22
N ILE A 59 -9.70 -12.83 17.17
CA ILE A 59 -8.38 -12.79 17.84
C ILE A 59 -7.36 -11.95 17.05
N VAL A 60 -7.62 -11.64 15.77
CA VAL A 60 -6.72 -10.87 14.89
C VAL A 60 -7.41 -9.59 14.42
N GLN A 61 -6.75 -8.44 14.60
CA GLN A 61 -7.16 -7.16 14.05
C GLN A 61 -6.40 -6.95 12.74
N LEU A 62 -7.14 -6.96 11.63
CA LEU A 62 -6.62 -6.62 10.31
C LEU A 62 -6.62 -5.11 10.14
N GLU A 63 -5.54 -4.53 9.65
CA GLU A 63 -5.41 -3.13 9.28
C GLU A 63 -4.85 -3.02 7.86
N ASP A 64 -5.46 -2.16 7.03
CA ASP A 64 -4.97 -1.90 5.68
C ASP A 64 -4.51 -0.45 5.57
N LEU A 65 -3.32 -0.28 5.03
CA LEU A 65 -2.69 0.99 4.70
C LEU A 65 -2.49 1.05 3.18
N PHE A 66 -2.99 2.10 2.54
CA PHE A 66 -2.83 2.32 1.10
C PHE A 66 -1.86 3.49 0.91
N LEU A 67 -0.68 3.21 0.32
CA LEU A 67 0.33 4.24 0.06
C LEU A 67 0.11 4.87 -1.30
N ASP A 68 0.44 6.16 -1.40
CA ASP A 68 0.25 6.97 -2.59
C ASP A 68 1.53 7.15 -3.43
N PRO A 69 1.37 7.30 -4.75
CA PRO A 69 2.47 7.65 -5.63
C PRO A 69 2.69 9.16 -5.77
N TYR A 70 1.76 10.01 -5.30
CA TYR A 70 1.72 11.43 -5.66
C TYR A 70 2.57 12.31 -4.73
N VAL A 71 3.42 13.18 -5.26
CA VAL A 71 4.15 14.16 -4.44
C VAL A 71 3.38 15.48 -4.33
N GLN A 72 2.79 15.75 -3.17
CA GLN A 72 2.38 17.10 -2.82
C GLN A 72 3.18 17.61 -1.62
N MET A 73 4.31 18.29 -1.89
CA MET A 73 5.02 19.03 -0.85
C MET A 73 4.25 20.33 -0.57
N ASN A 74 3.43 20.35 0.48
CA ASN A 74 2.97 21.60 1.08
C ASN A 74 3.79 21.87 2.34
N VAL A 75 4.80 22.73 2.20
CA VAL A 75 5.67 23.17 3.30
C VAL A 75 4.96 24.28 4.06
N GLY A 76 4.06 23.91 4.98
CA GLY A 76 3.27 24.84 5.77
C GLY A 76 2.92 24.27 7.14
N LEU A 77 3.53 24.84 8.18
CA LEU A 77 3.37 24.59 9.62
C LEU A 77 1.97 24.11 10.06
N LEU A 78 1.80 22.83 10.36
CA LEU A 78 1.29 22.26 11.62
C LEU A 78 1.30 20.72 11.53
N HIS A 79 1.45 20.09 12.68
CA HIS A 79 1.79 18.68 12.97
C HIS A 79 0.91 17.54 12.39
N SER A 80 0.22 17.67 11.25
CA SER A 80 -0.73 16.63 10.81
C SER A 80 -0.87 16.37 9.30
N CYS A 81 -0.12 17.04 8.41
CA CYS A 81 -0.36 16.97 6.96
C CYS A 81 0.85 16.61 6.09
N LEU A 82 1.85 15.90 6.61
CA LEU A 82 3.10 15.63 5.86
C LEU A 82 3.15 14.27 5.12
N TRP A 83 2.05 13.52 5.06
CA TRP A 83 2.17 12.04 5.03
C TRP A 83 1.68 11.33 3.77
N LEU A 84 1.62 11.99 2.62
CA LEU A 84 0.93 11.43 1.46
C LEU A 84 1.72 11.53 0.14
N ALA A 85 3.04 11.39 0.21
CA ALA A 85 3.90 11.36 -0.98
C ALA A 85 4.99 10.28 -0.91
N VAL A 86 4.71 9.22 -0.18
CA VAL A 86 5.80 8.41 0.36
C VAL A 86 6.42 7.51 -0.69
N ILE A 87 5.65 7.02 -1.67
CA ILE A 87 6.23 6.09 -2.64
C ILE A 87 7.13 6.78 -3.64
N SER A 88 6.77 7.96 -4.14
CA SER A 88 7.70 8.74 -4.98
C SER A 88 8.97 9.13 -4.20
N TYR A 89 8.84 9.49 -2.92
CA TYR A 89 10.00 9.69 -2.05
C TYR A 89 10.87 8.41 -1.95
N LEU A 90 10.28 7.26 -1.64
CA LEU A 90 11.00 5.97 -1.58
C LEU A 90 11.59 5.57 -2.94
N MET A 91 10.94 5.90 -4.06
CA MET A 91 11.40 5.52 -5.40
C MET A 91 12.53 6.41 -5.94
N HIS A 92 12.57 7.69 -5.56
CA HIS A 92 13.44 8.69 -6.21
C HIS A 92 14.29 9.54 -5.28
N GLN A 93 13.84 9.79 -4.04
CA GLN A 93 14.42 10.82 -3.18
C GLN A 93 15.14 10.23 -1.96
N CYS A 94 14.79 9.01 -1.60
CA CYS A 94 15.37 8.28 -0.49
C CYS A 94 16.68 7.60 -0.94
N ASP A 95 17.80 8.33 -0.89
CA ASP A 95 19.15 7.77 -1.02
C ASP A 95 19.57 7.18 0.33
N GLU A 96 20.00 5.94 0.34
CA GLU A 96 20.38 5.23 1.56
C GLU A 96 21.71 5.72 2.15
N ASN A 97 22.47 6.48 1.35
CA ASN A 97 23.69 7.14 1.79
C ASN A 97 23.45 8.58 2.26
N ASP A 98 22.21 9.06 2.23
CA ASP A 98 21.85 10.36 2.77
C ASP A 98 21.90 10.31 4.30
N ASP A 99 22.52 11.33 4.91
CA ASP A 99 22.63 11.43 6.37
C ASP A 99 21.24 11.54 7.03
N ASP A 100 20.25 12.07 6.30
CA ASP A 100 18.87 12.23 6.77
C ASP A 100 18.03 10.94 6.64
N PHE A 101 18.51 9.90 5.95
CA PHE A 101 17.74 8.67 5.65
C PHE A 101 17.20 8.00 6.92
N VAL A 102 18.00 7.97 8.00
CA VAL A 102 17.62 7.30 9.25
C VAL A 102 16.46 8.03 9.93
N ASP A 103 16.55 9.36 10.04
CA ASP A 103 15.53 10.20 10.65
C ASP A 103 14.24 10.20 9.82
N GLU A 104 14.36 10.29 8.49
CA GLU A 104 13.22 10.19 7.57
C GLU A 104 12.55 8.80 7.65
N SER A 105 13.33 7.72 7.71
CA SER A 105 12.80 6.37 7.89
C SER A 105 12.07 6.23 9.24
N PHE A 106 12.63 6.76 10.33
CA PHE A 106 12.02 6.70 11.65
C PHE A 106 10.72 7.51 11.73
N ASN A 107 10.67 8.65 11.04
CA ASN A 107 9.46 9.45 10.88
C ASN A 107 8.38 8.66 10.12
N LEU A 108 8.73 7.99 9.00
CA LEU A 108 7.80 7.12 8.27
C LEU A 108 7.28 5.98 9.13
N TYR A 109 8.16 5.32 9.88
CA TYR A 109 7.78 4.23 10.80
C TYR A 109 6.72 4.69 11.81
N GLN A 110 6.93 5.84 12.44
CA GLN A 110 5.99 6.39 13.42
C GLN A 110 4.66 6.78 12.78
N ALA A 111 4.68 7.44 11.63
CA ALA A 111 3.46 7.92 10.98
C ALA A 111 2.57 6.82 10.42
N TRP A 112 3.17 5.74 9.95
CA TRP A 112 2.44 4.57 9.45
C TRP A 112 1.94 3.64 10.56
N ASP A 113 2.33 3.93 11.80
CA ASP A 113 1.99 3.17 13.00
C ASP A 113 2.21 1.66 12.78
N LEU A 114 3.36 1.28 12.20
CA LEU A 114 3.55 -0.06 11.63
C LEU A 114 3.42 -1.17 12.67
N ILE A 115 4.14 -1.06 13.78
CA ILE A 115 4.07 -1.95 14.95
C ILE A 115 4.49 -1.12 16.17
N LYS A 116 3.84 -1.30 17.33
CA LYS A 116 4.35 -0.77 18.60
C LYS A 116 5.00 -1.91 19.37
N PHE A 117 6.34 -2.00 19.32
CA PHE A 117 7.04 -2.88 20.25
C PHE A 117 6.85 -2.30 21.66
N ASN A 118 6.16 -3.06 22.52
CA ASN A 118 5.91 -2.67 23.90
C ASN A 118 7.22 -2.84 24.69
N LEU A 119 8.15 -1.90 24.53
CA LEU A 119 9.49 -1.94 25.14
C LEU A 119 9.49 -1.62 26.64
N SER A 120 8.35 -1.23 27.23
CA SER A 120 8.25 -0.96 28.66
C SER A 120 7.47 -2.07 29.38
N ALA A 121 8.19 -3.09 29.81
CA ALA A 121 7.73 -4.02 30.84
C ALA A 121 7.70 -3.31 32.22
N THR A 122 6.86 -2.28 32.38
CA THR A 122 6.62 -1.63 33.68
C THR A 122 5.21 -1.08 33.89
N GLU A 123 4.26 -1.27 32.96
CA GLU A 123 2.87 -0.87 33.21
C GLU A 123 2.02 -2.02 33.80
N SER A 124 1.84 -1.91 35.13
CA SER A 124 0.70 -2.32 35.96
C SER A 124 -0.26 -3.41 35.43
N ILE A 125 -0.30 -4.52 36.18
CA ILE A 125 -1.05 -5.77 36.01
C ILE A 125 -2.57 -5.62 36.26
N THR A 126 -3.27 -4.64 35.66
CA THR A 126 -4.72 -4.49 35.91
C THR A 126 -5.61 -4.29 34.69
N ALA A 127 -5.15 -4.56 33.46
CA ALA A 127 -6.03 -4.63 32.28
C ALA A 127 -6.13 -6.06 31.74
N SER A 128 -7.37 -6.56 31.60
CA SER A 128 -7.70 -7.87 31.03
C SER A 128 -7.12 -8.02 29.61
N PRO A 129 -6.31 -9.06 29.32
CA PRO A 129 -5.63 -9.20 28.03
C PRO A 129 -6.53 -9.93 27.04
N SER A 130 -7.40 -9.21 26.34
CA SER A 130 -7.81 -9.63 24.99
C SER A 130 -6.84 -9.01 24.00
N THR A 131 -5.56 -9.44 24.03
CA THR A 131 -4.53 -8.92 23.13
C THR A 131 -4.83 -9.43 21.73
N LYS A 132 -5.61 -8.66 20.96
CA LYS A 132 -5.83 -8.94 19.54
C LYS A 132 -4.47 -8.85 18.85
N LYS A 133 -4.11 -9.86 18.06
CA LYS A 133 -2.89 -9.83 17.25
C LYS A 133 -3.09 -8.82 16.13
N LEU A 134 -2.16 -7.89 15.94
CA LEU A 134 -2.22 -6.96 14.82
C LEU A 134 -1.65 -7.62 13.56
N PHE A 135 -2.39 -7.51 12.47
CA PHE A 135 -1.95 -7.84 11.13
C PHE A 135 -2.16 -6.63 10.24
N LYS A 136 -1.08 -6.13 9.63
CA LYS A 136 -1.12 -4.96 8.75
C LYS A 136 -0.79 -5.35 7.31
N ARG A 137 -1.58 -4.85 6.36
CA ARG A 137 -1.28 -4.89 4.92
C ARG A 137 -0.98 -3.49 4.44
N VAL A 138 0.10 -3.34 3.71
CA VAL A 138 0.49 -2.09 3.08
C VAL A 138 0.47 -2.29 1.57
N PHE A 139 -0.42 -1.57 0.89
CA PHE A 139 -0.59 -1.60 -0.56
C PHE A 139 0.26 -0.48 -1.17
N VAL A 140 1.17 -0.87 -2.06
CA VAL A 140 2.20 0.03 -2.58
C VAL A 140 2.17 0.02 -4.11
N PRO A 141 1.66 1.07 -4.77
CA PRO A 141 1.73 1.19 -6.22
C PRO A 141 3.18 1.43 -6.63
N ILE A 142 3.70 0.62 -7.55
CA ILE A 142 5.08 0.68 -8.04
C ILE A 142 5.08 1.20 -9.47
N ASN A 143 5.94 2.17 -9.73
CA ASN A 143 6.23 2.69 -11.06
C ASN A 143 7.64 2.25 -11.51
N ASP A 144 7.85 2.04 -12.80
CA ASP A 144 9.15 1.66 -13.39
C ASP A 144 10.16 2.82 -13.41
N GLN A 145 9.70 4.06 -13.25
CA GLN A 145 10.58 5.18 -12.95
C GLN A 145 11.12 4.97 -11.52
N PHE A 146 12.26 4.32 -11.40
CA PHE A 146 12.96 4.07 -10.13
C PHE A 146 14.47 4.28 -10.34
N ASN A 147 15.21 4.71 -9.31
CA ASN A 147 16.65 5.07 -9.37
C ASN A 147 17.03 6.37 -10.11
N GLY A 148 16.08 7.25 -10.42
CA GLY A 148 16.46 8.62 -10.76
C GLY A 148 17.04 9.30 -9.52
N SER A 149 18.28 9.80 -9.55
CA SER A 149 18.74 10.75 -8.53
C SER A 149 17.76 11.92 -8.42
N ARG A 150 17.71 12.60 -7.28
CA ARG A 150 16.91 13.82 -7.08
C ARG A 150 17.09 14.85 -8.21
N GLU A 151 18.26 14.85 -8.86
CA GLU A 151 18.63 15.71 -10.00
C GLU A 151 18.06 15.23 -11.35
N THR A 152 17.80 13.93 -11.53
CA THR A 152 17.26 13.34 -12.77
C THR A 152 15.74 13.20 -12.77
N PHE A 153 15.08 13.37 -11.61
CA PHE A 153 13.63 13.50 -11.51
C PHE A 153 13.17 14.85 -12.06
N THR A 154 13.17 14.96 -13.39
CA THR A 154 12.90 16.21 -14.11
C THR A 154 11.43 16.43 -14.41
N ARG A 155 10.57 15.40 -14.23
CA ARG A 155 9.12 15.47 -14.46
C ARG A 155 8.36 14.54 -13.51
N PRO A 156 7.48 15.08 -12.64
CA PRO A 156 6.42 14.31 -11.99
C PRO A 156 5.54 13.61 -13.03
N GLY A 157 5.06 12.39 -12.74
CA GLY A 157 4.23 11.60 -13.67
C GLY A 157 4.97 10.97 -14.86
N GLY A 158 6.27 10.65 -14.71
CA GLY A 158 6.98 9.83 -15.68
C GLY A 158 6.78 8.32 -15.43
N GLY A 159 7.54 7.50 -16.15
CA GLY A 159 7.39 6.04 -16.16
C GLY A 159 6.55 5.50 -17.31
N SER A 160 6.72 4.23 -17.59
CA SER A 160 6.04 3.47 -18.63
C SER A 160 5.29 2.23 -18.12
N HIS A 161 5.25 1.97 -16.80
CA HIS A 161 4.51 0.83 -16.28
C HIS A 161 4.14 0.92 -14.80
N TRP A 162 2.95 0.43 -14.45
CA TRP A 162 2.46 0.31 -13.08
C TRP A 162 2.33 -1.15 -12.65
N SER A 163 2.72 -1.45 -11.42
CA SER A 163 2.47 -2.72 -10.74
C SER A 163 2.13 -2.50 -9.26
N LEU A 164 1.78 -3.56 -8.54
CA LEU A 164 1.41 -3.49 -7.13
C LEU A 164 2.38 -4.33 -6.28
N LEU A 165 2.93 -3.73 -5.23
CA LEU A 165 3.62 -4.43 -4.16
C LEU A 165 2.72 -4.47 -2.92
N LEU A 166 2.42 -5.67 -2.43
CA LEU A 166 1.72 -5.88 -1.17
C LEU A 166 2.75 -6.29 -0.11
N TRP A 167 2.83 -5.49 0.95
CA TRP A 167 3.64 -5.79 2.12
C TRP A 167 2.75 -6.23 3.27
N THR A 168 2.98 -7.42 3.80
CA THR A 168 2.24 -7.94 4.95
C THR A 168 3.14 -7.95 6.17
N ILE A 169 2.65 -7.43 7.28
CA ILE A 169 3.36 -7.31 8.55
C ILE A 169 2.51 -7.98 9.62
N MET A 170 3.11 -8.87 10.40
CA MET A 170 2.46 -9.52 11.53
C MET A 170 3.28 -9.32 12.79
N GLU A 171 2.60 -8.88 13.85
CA GLU A 171 3.21 -8.76 15.17
C GLU A 171 3.69 -10.13 15.68
N PRO A 172 4.86 -10.16 16.37
CA PRO A 172 5.33 -11.38 16.99
C PRO A 172 4.31 -11.83 18.03
N VAL A 173 3.97 -13.11 17.99
CA VAL A 173 3.16 -13.71 19.05
C VAL A 173 4.07 -13.80 20.27
N SER A 174 3.83 -12.97 21.30
CA SER A 174 4.39 -13.27 22.63
C SER A 174 3.92 -14.66 23.02
N GLN A 175 4.78 -15.66 22.80
CA GLN A 175 4.55 -16.98 23.36
C GLN A 175 4.60 -16.80 24.86
N MET A 176 3.47 -17.03 25.54
CA MET A 176 3.50 -17.35 26.95
C MET A 176 4.45 -18.55 27.12
N VAL A 177 5.64 -18.27 27.63
CA VAL A 177 6.54 -19.16 28.35
C VAL A 177 6.46 -20.61 27.89
N THR A 178 7.18 -20.95 26.83
CA THR A 178 7.75 -22.31 26.73
C THR A 178 9.25 -22.20 26.98
N SER A 179 9.72 -23.04 27.88
CA SER A 179 10.96 -22.94 28.65
C SER A 179 12.24 -23.24 27.86
N SER A 180 12.39 -22.67 26.66
CA SER A 180 13.61 -22.78 25.86
C SER A 180 14.32 -21.41 25.80
N PRO A 181 15.41 -21.21 26.56
CA PRO A 181 16.03 -19.90 26.77
C PRO A 181 16.91 -19.42 25.59
N ASN A 182 16.74 -19.94 24.38
CA ASN A 182 17.73 -19.77 23.30
C ASN A 182 17.18 -19.37 21.91
N ARG A 183 15.97 -18.83 21.82
CA ARG A 183 15.51 -18.15 20.59
C ARG A 183 14.75 -16.86 20.94
N ASP A 184 15.39 -15.73 20.67
CA ASP A 184 14.75 -14.41 20.56
C ASP A 184 13.81 -14.40 19.34
N ASP A 185 12.69 -15.12 19.44
CA ASP A 185 11.63 -15.18 18.40
C ASP A 185 10.60 -14.06 18.62
N THR A 186 11.10 -12.84 18.89
CA THR A 186 10.33 -11.63 19.16
C THR A 186 10.32 -10.66 17.97
N SER A 187 10.86 -11.07 16.81
CA SER A 187 10.85 -10.25 15.60
C SER A 187 9.52 -10.37 14.86
N ALA A 188 8.97 -9.24 14.44
CA ALA A 188 7.82 -9.21 13.54
C ALA A 188 8.13 -9.99 12.25
N THR A 189 7.11 -10.67 11.71
CA THR A 189 7.26 -11.36 10.42
C THR A 189 6.72 -10.48 9.30
N SER A 190 7.51 -10.31 8.25
CA SER A 190 7.14 -9.52 7.08
C SER A 190 7.30 -10.32 5.79
N CYS A 191 6.38 -10.15 4.84
CA CYS A 191 6.46 -10.75 3.50
C CYS A 191 6.06 -9.72 2.44
N PHE A 192 6.65 -9.84 1.26
CA PHE A 192 6.36 -9.00 0.10
C PHE A 192 5.84 -9.85 -1.05
N PHE A 193 4.77 -9.38 -1.68
CA PHE A 193 4.13 -10.02 -2.82
C PHE A 193 3.99 -8.99 -3.95
N HIS A 194 4.57 -9.27 -5.11
CA HIS A 194 4.54 -8.38 -6.26
C HIS A 194 3.56 -8.91 -7.30
N PHE A 195 2.64 -8.04 -7.71
CA PHE A 195 1.57 -8.31 -8.66
C PHE A 195 1.76 -7.40 -9.87
N ASP A 196 2.16 -7.99 -10.98
CA ASP A 196 2.47 -7.25 -12.20
C ASP A 196 1.65 -7.81 -13.37
N SER A 197 0.85 -6.97 -14.01
CA SER A 197 0.01 -7.35 -15.15
C SER A 197 0.80 -7.53 -16.46
N SER A 198 2.09 -7.17 -16.46
CA SER A 198 3.05 -7.28 -17.57
C SER A 198 4.24 -8.20 -17.24
N SER A 199 3.98 -9.28 -16.51
CA SER A 199 4.95 -10.38 -16.28
C SER A 199 6.29 -9.96 -15.65
N GLY A 200 6.25 -9.22 -14.54
CA GLY A 200 7.44 -8.87 -13.76
C GLY A 200 8.29 -7.73 -14.33
N TYR A 201 7.71 -6.92 -15.21
CA TYR A 201 8.32 -5.70 -15.75
C TYR A 201 8.89 -4.80 -14.64
N ASN A 202 8.16 -4.65 -13.53
CA ASN A 202 8.55 -3.84 -12.37
C ASN A 202 9.27 -4.60 -11.25
N SER A 203 9.68 -5.85 -11.47
CA SER A 203 10.33 -6.70 -10.44
C SER A 203 11.50 -6.01 -9.74
N ARG A 204 12.39 -5.36 -10.50
CA ARG A 204 13.54 -4.63 -9.93
C ARG A 204 13.12 -3.44 -9.07
N ALA A 205 12.14 -2.66 -9.52
CA ALA A 205 11.61 -1.52 -8.77
C ALA A 205 10.93 -2.00 -7.48
N ALA A 206 10.13 -3.06 -7.56
CA ALA A 206 9.45 -3.68 -6.43
C ALA A 206 10.43 -4.20 -5.37
N VAL A 207 11.49 -4.90 -5.76
CA VAL A 207 12.54 -5.37 -4.84
C VAL A 207 13.22 -4.20 -4.13
N ALA A 208 13.57 -3.16 -4.87
CA ALA A 208 14.30 -2.04 -4.29
C ALA A 208 13.43 -1.20 -3.35
N VAL A 209 12.13 -0.99 -3.67
CA VAL A 209 11.17 -0.39 -2.75
C VAL A 209 10.97 -1.27 -1.51
N ALA A 210 10.85 -2.59 -1.68
CA ALA A 210 10.70 -3.53 -0.56
C ALA A 210 11.90 -3.50 0.40
N GLN A 211 13.12 -3.38 -0.12
CA GLN A 211 14.33 -3.22 0.70
C GLN A 211 14.28 -1.96 1.56
N LYS A 212 13.85 -0.83 0.99
CA LYS A 212 13.69 0.43 1.74
C LYS A 212 12.57 0.32 2.78
N LEU A 213 11.44 -0.30 2.45
CA LEU A 213 10.34 -0.53 3.40
C LEU A 213 10.77 -1.40 4.58
N LEU A 214 11.61 -2.42 4.36
CA LEU A 214 12.15 -3.20 5.47
C LEU A 214 13.12 -2.40 6.35
N LYS A 215 13.91 -1.51 5.77
CA LYS A 215 14.73 -0.57 6.55
C LYS A 215 13.83 0.32 7.40
N VAL A 216 12.73 0.83 6.85
CA VAL A 216 11.72 1.58 7.61
C VAL A 216 11.13 0.74 8.75
N LEU A 217 10.85 -0.56 8.55
CA LEU A 217 10.39 -1.42 9.64
C LEU A 217 11.44 -1.61 10.73
N HIS A 218 12.72 -1.68 10.35
CA HIS A 218 13.82 -1.94 11.26
C HIS A 218 14.38 -0.68 11.94
N CYS A 219 13.94 0.55 11.56
CA CYS A 219 14.10 1.83 12.29
C CYS A 219 14.22 1.71 13.78
N ASN A 220 13.23 1.03 14.33
CA ASN A 220 12.94 1.05 15.74
C ASN A 220 13.74 -0.03 16.50
N LEU A 221 14.52 -0.84 15.79
CA LEU A 221 15.38 -1.86 16.38
C LEU A 221 16.78 -1.27 16.53
N GLU A 222 16.99 -0.54 17.64
CA GLU A 222 18.18 0.28 17.97
C GLU A 222 19.56 -0.42 17.85
N SER A 223 19.63 -1.71 17.51
CA SER A 223 20.83 -2.51 17.76
C SER A 223 21.75 -2.75 16.55
N ASN A 224 21.35 -2.56 15.29
CA ASN A 224 22.22 -2.91 14.13
C ASN A 224 21.77 -2.33 12.77
N TYR A 225 21.54 -1.03 12.70
CA TYR A 225 21.11 -0.35 11.46
C TYR A 225 22.03 -0.55 10.25
N GLY A 226 23.32 -0.84 10.47
CA GLY A 226 24.34 -0.87 9.42
C GLY A 226 24.88 -2.25 9.00
N ALA A 227 24.41 -3.37 9.58
CA ALA A 227 25.13 -4.64 9.46
C ALA A 227 24.37 -5.80 8.78
N MET A 228 23.08 -5.66 8.48
CA MET A 228 22.30 -6.76 7.90
C MET A 228 21.99 -6.49 6.43
N PRO A 229 22.48 -7.33 5.49
CA PRO A 229 21.91 -7.36 4.15
C PRO A 229 20.45 -7.80 4.28
N VAL A 230 19.54 -6.85 4.10
CA VAL A 230 18.12 -7.10 4.20
C VAL A 230 17.65 -7.57 2.83
N ASP A 231 17.61 -8.90 2.65
CA ASP A 231 16.94 -9.48 1.49
C ASP A 231 15.43 -9.45 1.72
N ALA A 232 14.73 -8.59 0.98
CA ALA A 232 13.29 -8.43 1.12
C ALA A 232 12.48 -9.63 0.63
N ASN A 233 13.10 -10.61 -0.04
CA ASN A 233 12.48 -11.82 -0.57
C ASN A 233 11.07 -11.54 -1.16
N VAL A 234 11.05 -10.75 -2.23
CA VAL A 234 9.81 -10.39 -2.93
C VAL A 234 9.31 -11.57 -3.74
N LYS A 235 8.07 -11.99 -3.48
CA LYS A 235 7.41 -13.09 -4.19
C LYS A 235 6.65 -12.56 -5.40
N GLU A 236 7.13 -12.86 -6.60
CA GLU A 236 6.40 -12.61 -7.84
C GLU A 236 5.15 -13.49 -7.91
N CYS A 237 3.99 -12.86 -7.98
CA CYS A 237 2.68 -13.52 -7.94
C CYS A 237 2.08 -13.65 -9.33
N LYS A 238 1.34 -14.74 -9.55
CA LYS A 238 0.52 -14.92 -10.75
C LYS A 238 -0.69 -13.99 -10.69
N THR A 239 -0.87 -13.22 -11.75
CA THR A 239 -1.92 -12.22 -11.88
C THR A 239 -2.66 -12.39 -13.20
N PRO A 240 -3.90 -11.91 -13.28
CA PRO A 240 -4.53 -11.61 -14.57
C PRO A 240 -3.63 -10.66 -15.37
N LEU A 241 -3.21 -11.09 -16.56
CA LEU A 241 -2.35 -10.30 -17.43
C LEU A 241 -3.19 -9.27 -18.21
N GLN A 242 -2.63 -8.08 -18.40
CA GLN A 242 -3.23 -7.09 -19.30
C GLN A 242 -3.16 -7.59 -20.75
N SER A 243 -4.18 -7.30 -21.55
CA SER A 243 -4.26 -7.69 -22.96
C SER A 243 -3.84 -6.57 -23.92
N ASN A 244 -3.51 -5.39 -23.38
CA ASN A 244 -3.16 -4.17 -24.11
C ASN A 244 -1.96 -3.47 -23.44
N GLY A 245 -1.58 -2.28 -23.92
CA GLY A 245 -0.41 -1.54 -23.43
C GLY A 245 -0.71 -0.37 -22.49
N TYR A 246 -1.93 -0.19 -21.99
CA TYR A 246 -2.34 1.03 -21.26
C TYR A 246 -3.13 0.78 -19.97
N ASP A 247 -3.56 -0.46 -19.71
CA ASP A 247 -4.37 -0.79 -18.54
C ASP A 247 -3.57 -1.19 -17.29
N CYS A 248 -2.24 -1.13 -17.31
CA CYS A 248 -1.42 -1.48 -16.15
C CYS A 248 -1.85 -0.76 -14.86
N GLY A 249 -2.15 0.54 -14.94
CA GLY A 249 -2.67 1.31 -13.80
C GLY A 249 -4.05 0.85 -13.33
N VAL A 250 -4.95 0.49 -14.25
CA VAL A 250 -6.27 -0.04 -13.90
C VAL A 250 -6.15 -1.42 -13.26
N CYS A 251 -5.23 -2.27 -13.76
CA CYS A 251 -4.93 -3.56 -13.16
C CYS A 251 -4.44 -3.41 -11.71
N VAL A 252 -3.54 -2.46 -11.43
CA VAL A 252 -3.09 -2.15 -10.06
C VAL A 252 -4.25 -1.81 -9.13
N LEU A 253 -5.18 -0.97 -9.60
CA LEU A 253 -6.35 -0.59 -8.81
C LEU A 253 -7.30 -1.76 -8.58
N GLY A 254 -7.50 -2.61 -9.60
CA GLY A 254 -8.32 -3.83 -9.49
C GLY A 254 -7.71 -4.85 -8.53
N PHE A 255 -6.39 -5.06 -8.59
CA PHE A 255 -5.70 -5.96 -7.65
C PHE A 255 -5.81 -5.45 -6.22
N THR A 256 -5.62 -4.14 -6.02
CA THR A 256 -5.74 -3.49 -4.72
C THR A 256 -7.15 -3.66 -4.16
N GLU A 257 -8.17 -3.38 -4.96
CA GLU A 257 -9.57 -3.51 -4.52
C GLU A 257 -9.89 -4.97 -4.14
N ALA A 258 -9.59 -5.91 -5.03
CA ALA A 258 -9.86 -7.34 -4.82
C ALA A 258 -9.21 -7.87 -3.53
N LEU A 259 -7.92 -7.57 -3.35
CA LEU A 259 -7.16 -8.02 -2.20
C LEU A 259 -7.62 -7.32 -0.92
N SER A 260 -8.05 -6.05 -0.97
CA SER A 260 -8.53 -5.33 0.21
C SER A 260 -9.76 -5.98 0.84
N TYR A 261 -10.66 -6.56 0.05
CA TYR A 261 -11.84 -7.27 0.54
C TYR A 261 -11.55 -8.66 1.13
N LEU A 262 -10.36 -9.21 0.89
CA LEU A 262 -10.00 -10.53 1.41
C LEU A 262 -9.92 -10.50 2.94
N SER A 263 -10.81 -11.25 3.60
CA SER A 263 -10.72 -11.50 5.04
C SER A 263 -9.60 -12.48 5.34
N ILE A 264 -8.96 -12.27 6.49
CA ILE A 264 -7.91 -13.14 7.00
C ILE A 264 -8.49 -13.91 8.18
N ASP A 265 -8.55 -15.24 8.04
CA ASP A 265 -9.00 -16.13 9.10
C ASP A 265 -7.81 -16.54 9.99
N THR A 266 -8.09 -16.79 11.27
CA THR A 266 -7.12 -17.04 12.35
C THR A 266 -6.19 -18.25 12.16
N CYS A 267 -6.44 -19.12 11.17
CA CYS A 267 -5.59 -20.28 10.86
C CYS A 267 -4.41 -19.83 9.99
N MET A 268 -3.48 -19.09 10.60
CA MET A 268 -2.37 -18.41 9.93
C MET A 268 -1.14 -19.29 9.74
N SER A 269 -1.29 -20.48 9.16
CA SER A 269 -0.13 -21.32 8.87
C SER A 269 0.62 -20.94 7.59
N GLN A 270 0.06 -20.10 6.71
CA GLN A 270 0.81 -19.60 5.55
C GLN A 270 0.19 -18.33 4.98
N PHE A 271 0.99 -17.27 4.96
CA PHE A 271 0.93 -16.14 4.03
C PHE A 271 1.10 -16.67 2.60
N CYS A 272 0.09 -17.41 2.14
CA CYS A 272 0.19 -18.20 0.93
C CYS A 272 -0.12 -17.28 -0.24
N GLN A 273 0.93 -16.95 -0.99
CA GLN A 273 0.86 -16.38 -2.33
C GLN A 273 -0.33 -16.93 -3.13
N GLU A 274 -0.56 -18.24 -3.08
CA GLU A 274 -1.67 -18.94 -3.74
C GLU A 274 -3.06 -18.38 -3.41
N ARG A 275 -3.30 -17.93 -2.16
CA ARG A 275 -4.60 -17.35 -1.78
C ARG A 275 -4.80 -15.98 -2.44
N TYR A 276 -3.76 -15.15 -2.48
CA TYR A 276 -3.84 -13.87 -3.19
C TYR A 276 -4.03 -14.07 -4.69
N GLU A 277 -3.27 -14.99 -5.30
CA GLU A 277 -3.40 -15.34 -6.71
C GLU A 277 -4.83 -15.86 -7.02
N ALA A 278 -5.39 -16.73 -6.17
CA ALA A 278 -6.74 -17.25 -6.33
C ALA A 278 -7.80 -16.14 -6.22
N THR A 279 -7.66 -15.21 -5.25
CA THR A 279 -8.57 -14.06 -5.12
C THR A 279 -8.54 -13.17 -6.36
N LEU A 280 -7.36 -12.90 -6.93
CA LEU A 280 -7.26 -12.10 -8.15
C LEU A 280 -7.87 -12.82 -9.35
N HIS A 281 -7.68 -14.13 -9.45
CA HIS A 281 -8.29 -14.94 -10.50
C HIS A 281 -9.83 -14.94 -10.38
N GLU A 282 -10.38 -15.14 -9.17
CA GLU A 282 -11.82 -15.06 -8.93
C GLU A 282 -12.39 -13.67 -9.22
N TYR A 283 -11.69 -12.60 -8.83
CA TYR A 283 -12.13 -11.23 -9.12
C TYR A 283 -12.20 -10.97 -10.64
N ALA A 284 -11.18 -11.42 -11.39
CA ALA A 284 -11.17 -11.31 -12.84
C ALA A 284 -12.25 -12.19 -13.52
N CYS A 285 -12.54 -13.38 -13.00
CA CYS A 285 -13.58 -14.25 -13.55
C CYS A 285 -15.00 -13.79 -13.18
N GLY A 286 -15.25 -13.41 -11.93
CA GLY A 286 -16.58 -13.08 -11.41
C GLY A 286 -17.19 -11.81 -12.01
N LEU A 287 -16.34 -10.90 -12.50
CA LEU A 287 -16.79 -9.72 -13.24
C LEU A 287 -17.04 -10.00 -14.74
N SER A 288 -16.57 -11.15 -15.27
CA SER A 288 -16.67 -11.53 -16.68
C SER A 288 -18.00 -12.19 -17.10
N ASP A 289 -18.87 -12.56 -16.15
CA ASP A 289 -20.22 -13.10 -16.45
C ASP A 289 -21.12 -12.08 -17.18
N LYS A 290 -20.78 -10.80 -17.07
CA LYS A 290 -21.22 -9.75 -17.99
C LYS A 290 -20.12 -9.69 -19.06
N LYS A 291 -20.45 -9.79 -20.36
CA LYS A 291 -19.53 -9.72 -21.53
C LYS A 291 -18.64 -8.44 -21.64
N CYS A 292 -18.39 -7.74 -20.54
CA CYS A 292 -17.62 -6.52 -20.44
C CYS A 292 -16.23 -6.84 -19.85
N ASP A 293 -15.22 -6.16 -20.37
CA ASP A 293 -13.88 -6.18 -19.80
C ASP A 293 -13.93 -5.64 -18.36
N VAL A 294 -13.42 -6.45 -17.43
CA VAL A 294 -13.43 -6.18 -15.99
C VAL A 294 -12.71 -4.87 -15.68
N PHE A 295 -11.57 -4.63 -16.33
CA PHE A 295 -10.77 -3.43 -16.09
C PHE A 295 -11.45 -2.20 -16.71
N ALA A 296 -12.07 -2.34 -17.88
CA ALA A 296 -12.86 -1.24 -18.46
C ALA A 296 -14.05 -0.86 -17.57
N SER A 297 -14.70 -1.84 -16.96
CA SER A 297 -15.80 -1.62 -16.01
C SER A 297 -15.32 -0.89 -14.76
N LEU A 298 -14.19 -1.31 -14.19
CA LEU A 298 -13.58 -0.67 -13.03
C LEU A 298 -13.14 0.78 -13.34
N ARG A 299 -12.48 1.00 -14.47
CA ARG A 299 -12.07 2.35 -14.92
C ARG A 299 -13.28 3.28 -14.97
N LYS A 300 -14.36 2.84 -15.62
CA LYS A 300 -15.60 3.61 -15.69
C LYS A 300 -16.19 3.88 -14.31
N GLN A 301 -16.24 2.86 -13.45
CA GLN A 301 -16.74 3.00 -12.08
C GLN A 301 -15.98 4.08 -11.31
N ILE A 302 -14.64 4.10 -11.37
CA ILE A 302 -13.82 5.12 -10.70
C ILE A 302 -14.17 6.53 -11.22
N GLY A 303 -14.33 6.70 -12.53
CA GLY A 303 -14.74 7.98 -13.12
C GLY A 303 -16.15 8.42 -12.66
N ASP A 304 -17.08 7.48 -12.57
CA ASP A 304 -18.44 7.74 -12.08
C ASP A 304 -18.44 8.11 -10.58
N ASP A 305 -17.61 7.45 -9.77
CA ASP A 305 -17.43 7.75 -8.34
C ASP A 305 -16.90 9.19 -8.13
N ILE A 306 -15.95 9.63 -8.95
CA ILE A 306 -15.45 11.03 -8.91
C ILE A 306 -16.58 12.01 -9.21
N ARG A 307 -17.40 11.75 -10.25
CA ARG A 307 -18.53 12.61 -10.60
C ARG A 307 -19.59 12.66 -9.50
N GLU A 308 -19.84 11.54 -8.84
CA GLU A 308 -20.77 11.47 -7.72
C GLU A 308 -20.29 12.36 -6.56
N LEU A 309 -19.01 12.29 -6.19
CA LEU A 309 -18.42 13.14 -5.16
C LEU A 309 -18.51 14.62 -5.52
N ILE A 310 -18.19 15.00 -6.77
CA ILE A 310 -18.33 16.37 -7.27
C ILE A 310 -19.78 16.83 -7.16
N SER A 311 -20.74 16.00 -7.58
CA SER A 311 -22.17 16.33 -7.53
C SER A 311 -22.71 16.46 -6.11
N SER A 312 -22.08 15.77 -5.15
CA SER A 312 -22.40 15.82 -3.73
C SER A 312 -21.84 17.07 -3.03
N GLY A 313 -21.11 17.92 -3.76
CA GLY A 313 -20.53 19.15 -3.21
C GLY A 313 -19.32 18.92 -2.32
N ILE A 314 -18.70 17.74 -2.37
CA ILE A 314 -17.41 17.48 -1.73
C ILE A 314 -16.37 18.18 -2.59
N SER A 315 -15.79 19.25 -2.04
CA SER A 315 -14.79 20.08 -2.71
C SER A 315 -13.39 19.77 -2.25
#